data_AF-A0A354UW05-F1
#
_entry.id   AF-A0A354UW05-F1
#
_cell.length_a   1.000
_cell.length_b   1.000
_cell.length_c   1.000
_cell.angle_alpha   90.00
_cell.angle_beta   90.00
_cell.angle_gamma   90.00
#
_symmetry.space_group_name_H-M   'P 1'
#
loop_
_entity.id
_entity.type
_entity.pdbx_description
1 polymer ?
#
loop_
_entity_poly.entity_id
_entity_poly.type
_entity_poly.pdbx_seq_one_letter_code
_entity_poly.pdbx_strand_id
1 'polypeptide(L)'
;MRLIGLVVASVCLAGSAWSADGPAMPWEPTPSAEAAYARAAAIGELGGKLFFDSSLSASGQMSCASCHDPAHGFAAPNALPVQRGGPDMRRAGIRAVPSLMYAQDTPPFTEHFFAAEDEGDESVDQGPAGGRDWDGRVDRARDQATLPLLDRNEMANATPAA
;
A
#
# COMPACT_ATOMS: atom_id res chain seq x y z
N MET A 1 -36.90 -64.07 -22.31
CA MET A 1 -36.10 -62.92 -21.80
C MET A 1 -36.62 -61.65 -22.46
N ARG A 2 -37.39 -60.82 -21.73
CA ARG A 2 -37.83 -59.50 -22.20
C ARG A 2 -37.02 -58.45 -21.44
N LEU A 3 -36.20 -57.67 -22.14
CA LEU A 3 -35.44 -56.55 -21.61
C LEU A 3 -36.34 -55.30 -21.58
N ILE A 4 -36.51 -54.72 -20.40
CA ILE A 4 -37.20 -53.45 -20.18
C ILE A 4 -36.12 -52.36 -20.17
N GLY A 5 -36.13 -51.46 -21.16
CA GLY A 5 -35.25 -50.29 -21.21
C GLY A 5 -35.85 -49.12 -20.42
N LEU A 6 -35.09 -48.61 -19.45
CA LEU A 6 -35.45 -47.46 -18.63
C LEU A 6 -34.95 -46.18 -19.33
N VAL A 7 -35.87 -45.27 -19.68
CA VAL A 7 -35.55 -43.93 -20.20
C VAL A 7 -35.52 -42.95 -19.02
N VAL A 8 -34.38 -42.32 -18.77
CA VAL A 8 -34.24 -41.24 -17.78
C VAL A 8 -34.37 -39.90 -18.50
N ALA A 9 -35.46 -39.18 -18.23
CA ALA A 9 -35.67 -37.82 -18.71
C ALA A 9 -35.02 -36.82 -17.73
N SER A 10 -34.06 -36.03 -18.20
CA SER A 10 -33.49 -34.90 -17.45
C SER A 10 -34.47 -33.73 -17.44
N VAL A 11 -34.88 -33.30 -16.26
CA VAL A 11 -35.66 -32.08 -16.03
C VAL A 11 -34.69 -30.90 -15.89
N CYS A 12 -34.66 -30.01 -16.88
CA CYS A 12 -33.97 -28.72 -16.77
C CYS A 12 -34.84 -27.76 -15.94
N LEU A 13 -34.42 -27.42 -14.71
CA LEU A 13 -35.02 -26.30 -13.98
C LEU A 13 -34.49 -24.98 -14.55
N ALA A 14 -35.37 -24.18 -15.15
CA ALA A 14 -35.08 -22.80 -15.52
C ALA A 14 -35.02 -21.94 -14.25
N GLY A 15 -33.85 -21.34 -13.98
CA GLY A 15 -33.68 -20.37 -12.89
C GLY A 15 -34.32 -19.03 -13.25
N SER A 16 -35.22 -18.55 -12.39
CA SER A 16 -35.83 -17.22 -12.50
C SER A 16 -34.77 -16.13 -12.28
N ALA A 17 -34.55 -15.28 -13.28
CA ALA A 17 -33.74 -14.08 -13.13
C ALA A 17 -34.52 -13.00 -12.37
N TRP A 18 -33.95 -12.49 -11.28
CA TRP A 18 -34.47 -11.31 -10.59
C TRP A 18 -34.10 -10.06 -11.41
N SER A 19 -35.10 -9.29 -11.87
CA SER A 19 -34.85 -7.97 -12.47
C SER A 19 -34.46 -6.95 -11.39
N ALA A 20 -33.38 -6.22 -11.64
CA ALA A 20 -32.81 -5.21 -10.76
C ALA A 20 -33.33 -3.78 -11.06
N ASP A 21 -34.63 -3.61 -11.30
CA ASP A 21 -35.24 -2.30 -11.58
C ASP A 21 -35.60 -1.56 -10.28
N GLY A 22 -34.63 -1.36 -9.40
CA GLY A 22 -34.75 -0.49 -8.22
C GLY A 22 -34.40 0.97 -8.54
N PRO A 23 -34.92 1.95 -7.80
CA PRO A 23 -34.59 3.36 -8.03
C PRO A 23 -33.08 3.61 -7.85
N ALA A 24 -32.48 4.32 -8.80
CA ALA A 24 -31.07 4.69 -8.75
C ALA A 24 -30.80 5.63 -7.55
N MET A 25 -29.88 5.22 -6.68
CA MET A 25 -29.45 6.01 -5.53
C MET A 25 -28.60 7.21 -5.99
N PRO A 26 -28.53 8.33 -5.22
CA PRO A 26 -27.90 9.58 -5.65
C PRO A 26 -26.36 9.59 -5.63
N TRP A 27 -25.72 8.46 -5.33
CA TRP A 27 -24.27 8.31 -5.38
C TRP A 27 -23.88 7.55 -6.65
N GLU A 28 -22.72 7.88 -7.22
CA GLU A 28 -22.23 7.21 -8.42
C GLU A 28 -22.19 5.70 -8.21
N PRO A 29 -22.67 4.88 -9.17
CA PRO A 29 -22.74 3.45 -8.99
C PRO A 29 -21.36 2.90 -8.60
N THR A 30 -21.32 1.98 -7.63
CA THR A 30 -20.06 1.29 -7.27
C THR A 30 -19.45 0.73 -8.56
N PRO A 31 -18.17 1.01 -8.85
CA PRO A 31 -17.53 0.42 -10.01
C PRO A 31 -17.62 -1.11 -9.94
N SER A 32 -17.76 -1.75 -11.10
CA SER A 32 -17.69 -3.20 -11.16
C SER A 32 -16.35 -3.68 -10.59
N ALA A 33 -16.32 -4.92 -10.07
CA ALA A 33 -15.07 -5.52 -9.61
C ALA A 33 -13.99 -5.47 -10.70
N GLU A 34 -14.37 -5.74 -11.96
CA GLU A 34 -13.47 -5.63 -13.12
C GLU A 34 -12.89 -4.22 -13.29
N ALA A 35 -13.72 -3.18 -13.23
CA ALA A 35 -13.25 -1.80 -13.34
C ALA A 35 -12.34 -1.41 -12.16
N ALA A 36 -12.63 -1.88 -10.95
CA ALA A 36 -11.79 -1.67 -9.77
C ALA A 36 -10.42 -2.35 -9.92
N TYR A 37 -10.38 -3.60 -10.38
CA TYR A 37 -9.12 -4.32 -10.64
C TYR A 37 -8.31 -3.68 -11.77
N ALA A 38 -8.96 -3.28 -12.86
CA ALA A 38 -8.29 -2.59 -13.97
C ALA A 38 -7.64 -1.28 -13.51
N ARG A 39 -8.35 -0.51 -12.68
CA ARG A 39 -7.81 0.71 -12.07
C ARG A 39 -6.63 0.41 -11.14
N ALA A 40 -6.75 -0.59 -10.28
CA ALA A 40 -5.67 -0.99 -9.38
C ALA A 40 -4.42 -1.42 -10.15
N ALA A 41 -4.58 -2.19 -11.23
CA ALA A 41 -3.49 -2.59 -12.12
C ALA A 41 -2.81 -1.37 -12.77
N ALA A 42 -3.60 -0.42 -13.30
CA ALA A 42 -3.06 0.78 -13.93
C ALA A 42 -2.28 1.67 -12.93
N ILE A 43 -2.79 1.85 -11.72
CA ILE A 43 -2.10 2.59 -10.66
C ILE A 43 -0.84 1.84 -10.20
N GLY A 44 -0.90 0.50 -10.11
CA GLY A 44 0.25 -0.33 -9.79
C GLY A 44 1.37 -0.23 -10.82
N GLU A 45 1.03 -0.25 -12.12
CA GLU A 45 2.00 -0.07 -13.20
C GLU A 45 2.64 1.32 -13.16
N LEU A 46 1.84 2.37 -12.99
CA LEU A 46 2.34 3.74 -12.85
C LEU A 46 3.26 3.88 -11.63
N GLY A 47 2.83 3.36 -10.48
CA GLY A 47 3.63 3.34 -9.25
C GLY A 47 4.96 2.61 -9.45
N GLY A 48 4.94 1.47 -10.15
CA GLY A 48 6.14 0.74 -10.54
C GLY A 48 7.11 1.59 -11.36
N LYS A 49 6.62 2.38 -12.33
CA LYS A 49 7.46 3.30 -13.12
C LYS A 49 8.05 4.41 -12.25
N LEU A 50 7.21 5.08 -11.45
CA LEU A 50 7.64 6.17 -10.57
C LEU A 50 8.67 5.70 -9.53
N PHE A 51 8.57 4.47 -9.04
CA PHE A 51 9.50 3.92 -8.04
C PHE A 51 10.96 3.92 -8.50
N PHE A 52 11.20 3.79 -9.82
CA PHE A 52 12.54 3.80 -10.41
C PHE A 52 12.89 5.12 -11.10
N ASP A 53 12.00 6.11 -11.12
CA ASP A 53 12.20 7.37 -11.83
C ASP A 53 13.08 8.33 -11.02
N SER A 54 14.30 8.58 -11.50
CA SER A 54 15.23 9.49 -10.82
C SER A 54 14.95 10.97 -11.06
N SER A 55 14.10 11.30 -12.06
CA SER A 55 13.68 12.68 -12.35
C SER A 55 12.81 13.27 -11.24
N LEU A 56 12.25 12.41 -10.38
CA LEU A 56 11.52 12.80 -9.18
C LEU A 56 12.41 13.40 -8.08
N SER A 57 13.74 13.41 -8.23
CA SER A 57 14.66 14.03 -7.26
C SER A 57 15.26 15.32 -7.82
N ALA A 58 15.53 16.28 -6.93
CA ALA A 58 16.20 17.53 -7.29
C ALA A 58 17.62 17.31 -7.85
N SER A 59 18.27 16.20 -7.51
CA SER A 59 19.58 15.83 -8.04
C SER A 59 19.51 15.15 -9.42
N GLY A 60 18.33 14.68 -9.83
CA GLY A 60 18.13 13.82 -11.01
C GLY A 60 18.78 12.44 -10.90
N GLN A 61 19.38 12.10 -9.74
CA GLN A 61 20.25 10.94 -9.54
C GLN A 61 19.65 9.89 -8.59
N MET A 62 18.52 10.19 -7.96
CA MET A 62 17.90 9.34 -6.95
C MET A 62 16.43 9.08 -7.27
N SER A 63 16.02 7.83 -7.12
CA SER A 63 14.62 7.37 -7.12
C SER A 63 14.30 6.67 -5.80
N CYS A 64 13.06 6.21 -5.62
CA CYS A 64 12.69 5.40 -4.45
C CYS A 64 13.59 4.16 -4.34
N ALA A 65 13.88 3.52 -5.48
CA ALA A 65 14.72 2.33 -5.59
C ALA A 65 16.18 2.55 -5.19
N SER A 66 16.68 3.79 -5.18
CA SER A 66 18.06 4.09 -4.72
C SER A 66 18.24 3.79 -3.23
N CYS A 67 17.18 3.92 -2.43
CA CYS A 67 17.17 3.63 -1.01
C CYS A 67 16.46 2.30 -0.69
N HIS A 68 15.50 1.89 -1.52
CA HIS A 68 14.69 0.69 -1.34
C HIS A 68 14.89 -0.31 -2.49
N ASP A 69 15.99 -1.06 -2.44
CA ASP A 69 16.41 -1.92 -3.54
C ASP A 69 15.64 -3.25 -3.57
N PRO A 70 14.93 -3.60 -4.67
CA PRO A 70 14.24 -4.88 -4.81
C PRO A 70 15.13 -6.11 -4.57
N ALA A 71 16.42 -6.05 -4.92
CA ALA A 71 17.36 -7.16 -4.71
C ALA A 71 17.69 -7.40 -3.23
N HIS A 72 17.38 -6.42 -2.37
CA HIS A 72 17.59 -6.45 -0.93
C HIS A 72 16.26 -6.43 -0.17
N GLY A 73 15.18 -6.95 -0.78
CA GLY A 73 13.86 -6.95 -0.17
C GLY A 73 13.32 -5.54 0.07
N PHE A 74 13.58 -4.62 -0.85
CA PHE A 74 13.21 -3.20 -0.76
C PHE A 74 13.77 -2.50 0.49
N ALA A 75 14.88 -3.00 1.04
CA ALA A 75 15.66 -2.33 2.08
C ALA A 75 16.87 -1.60 1.47
N ALA A 76 17.68 -0.97 2.33
CA ALA A 76 18.92 -0.32 1.93
C ALA A 76 19.85 -1.27 1.13
N PRO A 77 20.44 -0.83 0.01
CA PRO A 77 21.32 -1.67 -0.83
C PRO A 77 22.76 -1.80 -0.29
N ASN A 78 23.04 -1.27 0.91
CA ASN A 78 24.39 -1.17 1.44
C ASN A 78 24.38 -1.16 2.99
N ALA A 79 25.58 -1.23 3.58
CA ALA A 79 25.77 -1.25 5.04
C ALA A 79 25.88 0.15 5.68
N LEU A 80 25.44 1.22 5.00
CA LEU A 80 25.45 2.55 5.59
C LEU A 80 24.41 2.63 6.71
N PRO A 81 24.70 3.30 7.84
CA PRO A 81 23.71 3.50 8.89
C PRO A 81 22.52 4.36 8.44
N VAL A 82 22.77 5.27 7.48
CA VAL A 82 21.78 6.15 6.85
C VAL A 82 22.17 6.37 5.39
N GLN A 83 21.19 6.48 4.50
CA GLN A 83 21.46 6.73 3.08
C GLN A 83 21.90 8.18 2.83
N ARG A 84 22.51 8.39 1.66
CA ARG A 84 22.92 9.70 1.18
C ARG A 84 21.91 10.24 0.16
N GLY A 85 21.62 11.52 0.25
CA GLY A 85 20.71 12.23 -0.64
C GLY A 85 21.01 13.73 -0.69
N GLY A 86 19.99 14.52 -0.93
CA GLY A 86 20.11 15.95 -1.20
C GLY A 86 20.38 16.26 -2.68
N PRO A 87 20.43 17.55 -3.04
CA PRO A 87 20.59 17.99 -4.43
C PRO A 87 21.95 17.58 -5.05
N ASP A 88 22.94 17.23 -4.22
CA ASP A 88 24.29 16.82 -4.61
C ASP A 88 24.66 15.41 -4.12
N MET A 89 23.71 14.64 -3.59
CA MET A 89 23.92 13.30 -3.01
C MET A 89 24.92 13.25 -1.84
N ARG A 90 25.20 14.37 -1.16
CA ARG A 90 26.18 14.41 -0.06
C ARG A 90 25.56 14.45 1.33
N ARG A 91 24.27 14.75 1.45
CA ARG A 91 23.59 14.88 2.75
C ARG A 91 23.23 13.53 3.31
N ALA A 92 23.46 13.33 4.60
CA ALA A 92 23.07 12.11 5.29
C ALA A 92 21.59 12.18 5.70
N GLY A 93 20.86 11.09 5.53
CA GLY A 93 19.56 10.89 6.15
C GLY A 93 19.66 10.83 7.68
N ILE A 94 18.50 10.80 8.35
CA ILE A 94 18.42 10.87 9.82
C ILE A 94 18.08 9.53 10.49
N ARG A 95 17.63 8.53 9.72
CA ARG A 95 17.31 7.18 10.20
C ARG A 95 17.69 6.13 9.15
N ALA A 96 17.85 4.89 9.58
CA ALA A 96 18.04 3.76 8.68
C ALA A 96 16.82 3.58 7.77
N VAL A 97 17.03 3.07 6.56
CA VAL A 97 15.94 2.83 5.60
C VAL A 97 15.34 1.44 5.86
N PRO A 98 14.05 1.33 6.26
CA PRO A 98 13.43 0.03 6.48
C PRO A 98 13.12 -0.68 5.15
N SER A 99 12.86 -1.98 5.21
CA SER A 99 12.28 -2.71 4.08
C SER A 99 10.84 -2.23 3.82
N LEU A 100 10.45 -2.13 2.55
CA LEU A 100 9.04 -1.92 2.16
C LEU A 100 8.23 -3.21 2.05
N MET A 101 8.86 -4.38 2.17
CA MET A 101 8.14 -5.65 2.19
C MET A 101 7.19 -5.68 3.37
N TYR A 102 5.94 -6.06 3.12
CA TYR A 102 4.86 -6.13 4.11
C TYR A 102 4.39 -4.77 4.68
N ALA A 103 4.96 -3.64 4.23
CA ALA A 103 4.55 -2.31 4.68
C ALA A 103 3.12 -1.94 4.25
N GLN A 104 2.52 -2.68 3.30
CA GLN A 104 1.11 -2.51 2.96
C GLN A 104 0.17 -2.90 4.11
N ASP A 105 0.61 -3.80 4.99
CA ASP A 105 -0.20 -4.33 6.09
C ASP A 105 -0.08 -3.49 7.38
N THR A 106 0.75 -2.44 7.37
CA THR A 106 0.85 -1.50 8.49
C THR A 106 -0.46 -0.71 8.64
N PRO A 107 -1.18 -0.84 9.77
CA PRO A 107 -2.40 -0.10 10.00
C PRO A 107 -2.12 1.40 10.22
N PRO A 108 -3.13 2.27 10.06
CA PRO A 108 -3.06 3.67 10.50
C PRO A 108 -2.63 3.77 11.96
N PHE A 109 -2.03 4.90 12.34
CA PHE A 109 -1.64 5.13 13.72
C PHE A 109 -2.86 5.25 14.62
N THR A 110 -2.78 4.67 15.80
CA THR A 110 -3.82 4.78 16.81
C THR A 110 -3.22 4.95 18.21
N GLU A 111 -3.73 5.93 18.94
CA GLU A 111 -3.48 6.12 20.37
C GLU A 111 -4.41 5.17 21.14
N HIS A 112 -4.09 3.88 21.13
CA HIS A 112 -4.79 2.93 21.99
C HIS A 112 -4.15 2.95 23.38
N PHE A 113 -5.00 3.10 24.39
CA PHE A 113 -4.68 2.84 25.79
C PHE A 113 -5.75 1.88 26.31
N PHE A 114 -5.35 0.65 26.59
CA PHE A 114 -6.23 -0.37 27.15
C PHE A 114 -5.90 -0.53 28.63
N ALA A 115 -6.72 0.06 29.51
CA ALA A 115 -6.63 -0.29 30.92
C ALA A 115 -7.11 -1.73 31.09
N ALA A 116 -6.23 -2.62 31.56
CA ALA A 116 -6.63 -3.97 31.91
C ALA A 116 -7.72 -3.92 32.99
N GLU A 117 -8.81 -4.69 32.82
CA GLU A 117 -9.84 -4.81 33.85
C GLU A 117 -9.31 -5.54 35.10
N ASP A 118 -8.23 -6.31 34.95
CA ASP A 118 -7.47 -6.92 36.03
C ASP A 118 -6.25 -6.06 36.36
N GLU A 119 -6.26 -5.46 37.56
CA GLU A 119 -5.21 -4.58 38.07
C GLU A 119 -3.89 -5.35 38.23
N GLY A 120 -3.10 -5.43 37.15
CA GLY A 120 -1.81 -6.11 37.15
C GLY A 120 -1.41 -6.79 35.83
N ASP A 121 -2.34 -6.95 34.87
CA ASP A 121 -2.01 -7.49 33.54
C ASP A 121 -1.85 -6.39 32.48
N GLU A 122 -0.72 -5.67 32.56
CA GLU A 122 -0.33 -4.67 31.57
C GLU A 122 0.09 -5.29 30.21
N SER A 123 -0.01 -6.62 30.02
CA SER A 123 0.34 -7.25 28.74
C SER A 123 -0.70 -7.04 27.64
N VAL A 124 -1.92 -6.64 28.03
CA VAL A 124 -3.05 -6.40 27.13
C VAL A 124 -2.86 -5.11 26.32
N ASP A 125 -2.12 -4.13 26.86
CA ASP A 125 -1.86 -2.87 26.18
C ASP A 125 -0.42 -2.76 25.67
N GLN A 126 -0.28 -2.70 24.34
CA GLN A 126 1.01 -2.48 23.70
C GLN A 126 1.30 -0.98 23.50
N GLY A 127 0.41 -0.10 23.97
CA GLY A 127 0.47 1.33 23.76
C GLY A 127 0.14 1.73 22.30
N PRO A 128 0.50 2.97 21.91
CA PRO A 128 0.24 3.46 20.56
C PRO A 128 0.87 2.57 19.49
N ALA A 129 0.09 2.22 18.46
CA ALA A 129 0.50 1.27 17.44
C ALA A 129 0.13 1.74 16.02
N GLY A 130 0.78 1.15 15.02
CA GLY A 130 0.58 1.48 13.62
C GLY A 130 1.30 2.75 13.20
N GLY A 131 0.83 3.35 12.12
CA GLY A 131 1.49 4.46 11.46
C GLY A 131 2.71 4.01 10.65
N ARG A 132 3.12 4.86 9.72
CA ARG A 132 4.26 4.63 8.83
C ARG A 132 5.44 5.48 9.26
N ASP A 133 6.59 5.11 8.71
CA ASP A 133 7.91 5.52 9.17
C ASP A 133 8.22 5.05 10.60
N TRP A 134 9.46 5.27 11.04
CA TRP A 134 9.95 4.81 12.35
C TRP A 134 9.24 5.40 13.57
N ASP A 135 8.54 6.52 13.42
CA ASP A 135 7.84 7.22 14.50
C ASP A 135 6.33 7.28 14.29
N GLY A 136 5.79 6.51 13.34
CA GLY A 136 4.35 6.42 13.11
C GLY A 136 3.68 7.72 12.65
N ARG A 137 4.43 8.73 12.20
CA ARG A 137 3.93 10.11 11.97
C ARG A 137 2.94 10.27 10.81
N VAL A 138 2.67 9.22 10.03
CA VAL A 138 1.79 9.25 8.85
C VAL A 138 0.97 7.96 8.72
N ASP A 139 -0.33 8.09 8.43
CA ASP A 139 -1.23 6.93 8.41
C ASP A 139 -1.22 6.14 7.10
N ARG A 140 -1.10 6.82 5.96
CA ARG A 140 -1.33 6.21 4.64
C ARG A 140 -0.06 6.22 3.79
N ALA A 141 0.08 5.19 2.95
CA ALA A 141 1.22 5.05 2.06
C ALA A 141 1.37 6.26 1.12
N ARG A 142 0.27 6.81 0.64
CA ARG A 142 0.27 8.01 -0.21
C ARG A 142 0.82 9.24 0.50
N ASP A 143 0.59 9.36 1.81
CA ASP A 143 1.05 10.52 2.59
C ASP A 143 2.54 10.35 2.90
N GLN A 144 2.96 9.13 3.27
CA GLN A 144 4.36 8.77 3.47
C GLN A 144 5.20 9.02 2.20
N ALA A 145 4.70 8.66 1.02
CA ALA A 145 5.39 8.84 -0.25
C ALA A 145 5.71 10.32 -0.59
N THR A 146 5.01 11.28 0.02
CA THR A 146 5.30 12.71 -0.18
C THR A 146 6.52 13.18 0.62
N LEU A 147 6.87 12.51 1.71
CA LEU A 147 7.92 12.96 2.61
C LEU A 147 9.31 12.87 1.95
N PRO A 148 9.73 11.73 1.35
CA PRO A 148 11.04 11.65 0.70
C PRO A 148 11.23 12.63 -0.44
N LEU A 149 10.14 12.91 -1.17
CA LEU A 149 10.17 13.86 -2.29
C LEU A 149 10.60 15.25 -1.83
N LEU A 150 10.20 15.67 -0.64
CA LEU A 150 10.40 17.03 -0.14
C LEU A 150 11.49 17.14 0.95
N ASP A 151 11.94 16.02 1.53
CA ASP A 151 13.00 16.06 2.53
C ASP A 151 14.33 16.48 1.89
N ARG A 152 14.93 17.55 2.45
CA ARG A 152 16.18 18.15 1.99
C ARG A 152 17.39 17.20 2.01
N ASN A 153 17.35 16.13 2.81
CA ASN A 153 18.39 15.13 2.95
C ASN A 153 18.12 13.89 2.08
N GLU A 154 16.90 13.77 1.53
CA GLU A 154 16.46 12.70 0.64
C GLU A 154 16.35 13.27 -0.78
N MET A 155 15.17 13.25 -1.43
CA MET A 155 15.03 13.67 -2.83
C MET A 155 15.08 15.18 -3.04
N ALA A 156 14.90 15.96 -1.96
CA ALA A 156 15.22 17.37 -1.87
C ALA A 156 14.56 18.31 -2.90
N ASN A 157 13.36 17.98 -3.38
CA ASN A 157 12.58 18.90 -4.21
C ASN A 157 12.17 20.12 -3.39
N ALA A 158 12.21 21.29 -4.01
CA ALA A 158 11.91 22.56 -3.34
C ALA A 158 10.41 22.70 -3.00
N THR A 159 9.54 22.17 -3.85
CA THR A 159 8.08 22.31 -3.75
C THR A 159 7.35 21.05 -4.23
N PRO A 160 6.10 20.82 -3.80
CA PRO A 160 5.27 19.71 -4.29
C PRO A 160 4.95 19.75 -5.79
N ALA A 161 5.03 20.93 -6.42
CA ALA A 161 4.96 21.08 -7.86
C ALA A 161 6.39 21.11 -8.42
N ALA A 162 6.78 20.07 -9.15
CA ALA A 162 7.97 20.04 -10.00
C ALA A 162 7.60 19.36 -11.32
#